data_AF-A0A953JTL4-F1
#
_entry.id   AF-A0A953JTL4-F1
#
_cell.length_a   1.000
_cell.length_b   1.000
_cell.length_c   1.000
_cell.angle_alpha   90.00
_cell.angle_beta   90.00
_cell.angle_gamma   90.00
#
_symmetry.space_group_name_H-M   'P 1'
#
loop_
_entity.id
_entity.type
_entity.pdbx_description
1 polymer ?
#
loop_
_entity_poly.entity_id
_entity_poly.type
_entity_poly.pdbx_seq_one_letter_code
_entity_poly.pdbx_strand_id
1 'polypeptide(L)'
;MPGSIVRNFWSYVSVVVIGLSVLGGFVLTDDAWPFAPLRMFSVGNNPNGVVRAMRLQGDTADGPVTLYADAFGLRRAELEEQTPWNRWVTDERVADLAAAYNKRHPSRPPLIHLQVVVTTTQMRNGERAGDPVPSVIGDWAAPSYEGPRAERNLPLAPEWEGLGR
;
A
#
# COMPACT_ATOMS: atom_id res chain seq x y z
N MET A 1 -0.44 -58.59 18.09
CA MET A 1 -1.18 -57.70 17.19
C MET A 1 -0.95 -56.25 17.59
N PRO A 2 0.06 -55.54 17.03
CA PRO A 2 0.35 -54.14 17.35
C PRO A 2 -0.24 -53.13 16.33
N GLY A 3 -0.76 -53.61 15.20
CA GLY A 3 -1.10 -52.74 14.06
C GLY A 3 -2.40 -51.91 14.20
N SER A 4 -3.32 -52.26 15.11
CA SER A 4 -4.59 -51.54 15.26
C SER A 4 -4.44 -50.23 16.04
N ILE A 5 -3.57 -50.19 17.05
CA ILE A 5 -3.35 -49.01 17.90
C ILE A 5 -2.65 -47.90 17.09
N VAL A 6 -1.61 -48.27 16.32
CA VAL A 6 -0.88 -47.32 15.46
C VAL A 6 -1.80 -46.78 14.36
N ARG A 7 -2.61 -47.64 13.73
CA ARG A 7 -3.57 -47.23 12.70
C ARG A 7 -4.63 -46.23 13.22
N ASN A 8 -5.17 -46.47 14.41
CA ASN A 8 -6.16 -45.58 15.00
C ASN A 8 -5.56 -44.22 15.40
N PHE A 9 -4.31 -44.20 15.88
CA PHE A 9 -3.61 -42.96 16.21
C PHE A 9 -3.50 -42.02 14.99
N TRP A 10 -3.04 -42.53 13.85
CA TRP A 10 -2.96 -41.72 12.62
C TRP A 10 -4.33 -41.24 12.16
N SER A 11 -5.37 -42.06 12.29
CA SER A 11 -6.75 -41.63 11.98
C SER A 11 -7.22 -40.47 12.87
N TYR A 12 -6.94 -40.49 14.17
CA TYR A 12 -7.30 -39.38 15.05
C TYR A 12 -6.53 -38.11 14.72
N VAL A 13 -5.23 -38.21 14.44
CA VAL A 13 -4.41 -37.06 14.01
C VAL A 13 -4.98 -36.46 12.72
N SER A 14 -5.31 -37.29 11.72
CA SER A 14 -5.91 -36.82 10.46
C SER A 14 -7.24 -36.11 10.69
N VAL A 15 -8.13 -36.65 11.53
CA VAL A 15 -9.42 -36.03 11.83
C VAL A 15 -9.25 -34.67 12.51
N VAL A 16 -8.31 -34.55 13.45
CA VAL A 16 -8.03 -33.27 14.12
C VAL A 16 -7.47 -32.25 13.14
N VAL A 17 -6.52 -32.62 12.29
CA VAL A 17 -5.94 -31.72 11.29
C VAL A 17 -7.02 -31.24 10.30
N ILE A 18 -7.84 -32.15 9.78
CA ILE A 18 -8.95 -31.80 8.87
C ILE A 18 -9.95 -30.88 9.59
N GLY A 19 -10.33 -31.20 10.84
CA GLY A 19 -11.26 -30.39 11.62
C GLY A 19 -10.74 -28.97 11.87
N LEU A 20 -9.47 -28.83 12.24
CA LEU A 20 -8.81 -27.53 12.43
C LEU A 20 -8.71 -26.75 11.11
N SER A 21 -8.36 -27.41 10.00
CA SER A 21 -8.29 -26.77 8.67
C SER A 21 -9.66 -26.27 8.18
N VAL A 22 -10.73 -27.06 8.38
CA VAL A 22 -12.09 -26.65 8.03
C VAL A 22 -12.53 -25.47 8.92
N LEU A 23 -12.34 -25.57 10.23
CA LEU A 23 -12.68 -24.49 11.16
C LEU A 23 -11.90 -23.20 10.83
N GLY A 24 -10.61 -23.31 10.53
CA GLY A 24 -9.79 -22.16 10.19
C GLY A 24 -10.13 -21.53 8.84
N GLY A 25 -10.66 -22.30 7.88
CA GLY A 25 -11.18 -21.77 6.63
C GLY A 25 -12.37 -20.81 6.78
N PHE A 26 -13.21 -21.01 7.82
CA PHE A 26 -14.42 -20.20 8.00
C PHE A 26 -14.32 -19.16 9.12
N VAL A 27 -13.59 -19.45 10.19
CA VAL A 27 -13.66 -18.66 11.43
C VAL A 27 -12.34 -17.96 11.77
N LEU A 28 -11.20 -18.59 11.50
CA LEU A 28 -9.91 -18.10 11.97
C LEU A 28 -9.26 -17.11 10.99
N THR A 29 -8.41 -16.23 11.54
CA THR A 29 -7.59 -15.28 10.77
C THR A 29 -6.26 -15.91 10.38
N ASP A 30 -5.53 -15.21 9.52
CA ASP A 30 -4.24 -15.58 8.94
C ASP A 30 -3.19 -15.97 10.02
N ASP A 31 -3.33 -15.45 11.25
CA ASP A 31 -2.49 -15.78 12.42
C ASP A 31 -2.57 -17.25 12.85
N ALA A 32 -3.63 -17.96 12.45
CA ALA A 32 -3.87 -19.37 12.77
C ALA A 32 -3.34 -20.34 11.70
N TRP A 33 -2.50 -19.87 10.78
CA TRP A 33 -1.75 -20.73 9.86
C TRP A 33 -0.97 -21.80 10.66
N PRO A 34 -0.93 -23.08 10.22
CA PRO A 34 -1.34 -23.62 8.91
C PRO A 34 -2.81 -24.07 8.83
N PHE A 35 -3.62 -23.84 9.85
CA PHE A 35 -5.02 -24.30 9.88
C PHE A 35 -6.00 -23.27 9.32
N ALA A 36 -5.58 -22.02 9.13
CA ALA A 36 -6.30 -21.01 8.35
C ALA A 36 -5.61 -20.74 7.00
N PRO A 37 -6.37 -20.49 5.92
CA PRO A 37 -5.80 -20.08 4.64
C PRO A 37 -5.18 -18.69 4.75
N LEU A 38 -4.11 -18.44 4.00
CA LEU A 38 -3.59 -17.09 3.78
C LEU A 38 -4.62 -16.33 2.94
N ARG A 39 -5.40 -15.43 3.58
CA ARG A 39 -6.57 -14.81 2.95
C ARG A 39 -6.21 -13.91 1.77
N MET A 40 -4.96 -13.45 1.68
CA MET A 40 -4.41 -12.72 0.52
C MET A 40 -4.60 -13.44 -0.82
N PHE A 41 -4.80 -14.76 -0.83
CA PHE A 41 -4.94 -15.55 -2.06
C PHE A 41 -6.28 -16.29 -2.21
N SER A 42 -7.20 -16.20 -1.24
CA SER A 42 -8.39 -17.06 -1.18
C SER A 42 -9.72 -16.35 -1.45
N VAL A 43 -9.73 -15.02 -1.57
CA VAL A 43 -10.95 -14.23 -1.77
C VAL A 43 -10.73 -13.24 -2.92
N GLY A 44 -11.67 -13.20 -3.87
CA GLY A 44 -11.67 -12.19 -4.92
C GLY A 44 -11.93 -10.80 -4.33
N ASN A 45 -11.17 -9.80 -4.76
CA ASN A 45 -11.44 -8.42 -4.37
C ASN A 45 -12.82 -7.98 -4.85
N ASN A 46 -13.50 -7.13 -4.07
CA ASN A 46 -14.74 -6.50 -4.50
C ASN A 46 -14.48 -5.79 -5.85
N PRO A 47 -15.18 -6.16 -6.95
CA PRO A 47 -14.97 -5.54 -8.25
C PRO A 47 -15.46 -4.09 -8.30
N ASN A 48 -16.17 -3.64 -7.27
CA ASN A 48 -16.65 -2.28 -7.09
C ASN A 48 -15.89 -1.61 -5.93
N GLY A 49 -15.49 -0.35 -6.09
CA GLY A 49 -14.82 0.41 -5.04
C GLY A 49 -13.77 1.37 -5.56
N VAL A 50 -12.74 1.61 -4.74
CA VAL A 50 -11.61 2.47 -5.09
C VAL A 50 -10.30 1.73 -4.96
N VAL A 51 -9.45 1.88 -5.97
CA VAL A 51 -8.05 1.43 -5.95
C VAL A 51 -7.18 2.67 -5.80
N ARG A 52 -6.20 2.63 -4.91
CA ARG A 52 -5.27 3.74 -4.67
C ARG A 52 -3.86 3.29 -4.99
N ALA A 53 -3.11 4.14 -5.66
CA ALA A 53 -1.71 3.93 -5.96
C ALA A 53 -0.90 5.14 -5.49
N MET A 54 0.17 4.89 -4.74
CA MET A 54 1.07 5.94 -4.25
C MET A 54 2.30 6.07 -5.15
N ARG A 55 2.73 7.30 -5.39
CA ARG A 55 3.96 7.62 -6.11
C ARG A 55 4.65 8.85 -5.54
N LEU A 56 5.96 8.92 -5.71
CA LEU A 56 6.77 10.06 -5.34
C LEU A 56 7.16 10.83 -6.62
N GLN A 57 6.95 12.14 -6.59
CA GLN A 57 7.35 13.07 -7.65
C GLN A 57 8.35 14.05 -7.07
N GLY A 58 9.51 14.20 -7.70
CA GLY A 58 10.50 15.17 -7.27
C GLY A 58 10.83 16.16 -8.37
N ASP A 59 11.34 17.32 -7.98
CA ASP A 59 12.02 18.23 -8.89
C ASP A 59 13.46 18.43 -8.43
N THR A 60 14.35 18.54 -9.41
CA THR A 60 15.76 18.89 -9.24
C THR A 60 16.08 20.13 -10.06
N ALA A 61 17.30 20.65 -9.95
CA ALA A 61 17.77 21.75 -10.81
C ALA A 61 17.74 21.39 -12.32
N ASP A 62 17.80 20.10 -12.65
CA ASP A 62 17.78 19.60 -14.03
C ASP A 62 16.34 19.33 -14.52
N GLY A 63 15.34 19.50 -13.65
CA GLY A 63 13.92 19.29 -13.96
C GLY A 63 13.27 18.16 -13.16
N PRO A 64 12.04 17.76 -13.55
CA PRO A 64 11.23 16.79 -12.83
C PRO A 64 11.80 15.37 -12.93
N VAL A 65 11.68 14.62 -11.83
CA VAL A 65 12.14 13.24 -11.70
C VAL A 65 11.03 12.37 -11.11
N THR A 66 10.84 11.19 -11.69
CA THR A 66 9.97 10.16 -11.09
C THR A 66 10.79 9.31 -10.13
N LEU A 67 10.29 9.14 -8.92
CA LEU A 67 11.01 8.46 -7.86
C LEU A 67 10.26 7.21 -7.39
N TYR A 68 11.02 6.16 -7.14
CA TYR A 68 10.55 4.89 -6.60
C TYR A 68 11.11 4.72 -5.18
N ALA A 69 10.48 3.85 -4.38
CA ALA A 69 10.83 3.67 -2.97
C ALA A 69 12.31 3.28 -2.75
N ASP A 70 12.88 2.51 -3.67
CA ASP A 70 14.29 2.09 -3.65
C ASP A 70 15.27 3.25 -3.78
N ALA A 71 14.86 4.36 -4.42
CA ALA A 71 15.65 5.59 -4.50
C ALA A 71 15.92 6.20 -3.12
N PHE A 72 15.09 5.87 -2.11
CA PHE A 72 15.23 6.30 -0.72
C PHE A 72 15.83 5.20 0.19
N GLY A 73 16.14 4.03 -0.37
CA GLY A 73 16.54 2.86 0.41
C GLY A 73 15.38 2.13 1.09
N LEU A 74 14.13 2.41 0.69
CA LEU A 74 12.92 1.79 1.22
C LEU A 74 12.43 0.68 0.30
N ARG A 75 11.64 -0.25 0.86
CA ARG A 75 10.80 -1.13 0.05
C ARG A 75 9.48 -0.43 -0.28
N ARG A 76 8.87 -0.78 -1.40
CA ARG A 76 7.54 -0.25 -1.78
C ARG A 76 6.50 -0.45 -0.68
N ALA A 77 6.47 -1.65 -0.10
CA ALA A 77 5.55 -1.99 0.98
C ALA A 77 5.73 -1.07 2.20
N GLU A 78 6.97 -0.73 2.56
CA GLU A 78 7.25 0.13 3.71
C GLU A 78 6.79 1.57 3.50
N LEU A 79 6.95 2.11 2.28
CA LEU A 79 6.44 3.42 1.90
C LEU A 79 4.89 3.46 1.97
N GLU A 80 4.24 2.41 1.45
CA GLU A 80 2.78 2.31 1.42
C GLU A 80 2.17 2.04 2.82
N GLU A 81 2.85 1.28 3.69
CA GLU A 81 2.41 0.96 5.05
C GLU A 81 2.56 2.14 6.03
N GLN A 82 3.65 2.90 5.95
CA GLN A 82 3.92 4.01 6.87
C GLN A 82 3.12 5.27 6.57
N THR A 83 2.53 5.35 5.38
CA THR A 83 1.85 6.53 4.89
C THR A 83 0.34 6.29 4.94
N PRO A 84 -0.43 6.92 5.84
CA PRO A 84 -1.88 6.82 5.81
C PRO A 84 -2.40 7.47 4.52
N TRP A 85 -2.96 6.68 3.60
CA TRP A 85 -3.32 7.18 2.26
C TRP A 85 -4.34 8.31 2.35
N ASN A 86 -5.21 8.29 3.36
CA ASN A 86 -6.32 9.23 3.59
C ASN A 86 -5.97 10.45 4.44
N ARG A 87 -4.69 10.68 4.75
CA ARG A 87 -4.26 11.81 5.59
C ARG A 87 -3.03 12.48 5.02
N TRP A 88 -2.89 13.75 5.37
CA TRP A 88 -1.69 14.51 5.06
C TRP A 88 -0.47 13.91 5.79
N VAL A 89 0.62 13.75 5.06
CA VAL A 89 1.94 13.40 5.57
C VAL A 89 2.58 14.67 6.11
N THR A 90 3.07 14.61 7.33
CA THR A 90 3.75 15.73 7.98
C THR A 90 4.93 16.22 7.16
N ASP A 91 5.13 17.53 7.11
CA ASP A 91 6.18 18.15 6.29
C ASP A 91 7.57 17.66 6.71
N GLU A 92 7.80 17.41 8.00
CA GLU A 92 9.05 16.87 8.53
C GLU A 92 9.38 15.51 7.90
N ARG A 93 8.39 14.63 7.74
CA ARG A 93 8.59 13.31 7.13
C ARG A 93 8.94 13.41 5.64
N VAL A 94 8.29 14.33 4.93
CA VAL A 94 8.59 14.54 3.50
C VAL A 94 9.97 15.19 3.34
N ALA A 95 10.35 16.10 4.25
CA ALA A 95 11.70 16.67 4.31
C ALA A 95 12.77 15.61 4.59
N ASP A 96 12.53 14.70 5.53
CA ASP A 96 13.43 13.59 5.85
C ASP A 96 13.64 12.66 4.65
N LEU A 97 12.58 12.36 3.90
CA LEU A 97 12.66 11.62 2.64
C LEU A 97 13.54 12.34 1.61
N ALA A 98 13.33 13.64 1.41
CA ALA A 98 14.15 14.43 0.48
C ALA A 98 15.64 14.45 0.90
N ALA A 99 15.91 14.61 2.19
CA ALA A 99 17.26 14.55 2.75
C ALA A 99 17.91 13.17 2.57
N ALA A 100 17.15 12.09 2.80
CA ALA A 100 17.61 10.71 2.60
C ALA A 100 17.99 10.44 1.14
N TYR A 101 17.17 10.91 0.18
CA TYR A 101 17.51 10.84 -1.24
C TYR A 101 18.80 11.59 -1.55
N ASN A 102 18.91 12.86 -1.14
CA ASN A 102 20.10 13.68 -1.42
C ASN A 102 21.38 13.08 -0.83
N LYS A 103 21.30 12.50 0.38
CA LYS A 103 22.42 11.79 1.01
C LYS A 103 22.83 10.54 0.24
N ARG A 104 21.87 9.82 -0.35
CA ARG A 104 22.11 8.56 -1.09
C ARG A 104 22.62 8.80 -2.51
N HIS A 105 22.28 9.94 -3.10
CA HIS A 105 22.64 10.28 -4.48
C HIS A 105 23.51 11.55 -4.54
N PRO A 106 24.70 11.58 -3.89
CA PRO A 106 25.51 12.80 -3.79
C PRO A 106 26.07 13.28 -5.14
N SER A 107 26.10 12.41 -6.15
CA SER A 107 26.54 12.74 -7.50
C SER A 107 25.41 13.21 -8.43
N ARG A 108 24.16 13.26 -7.93
CA ARG A 108 23.00 13.76 -8.68
C ARG A 108 22.64 15.16 -8.19
N PRO A 109 21.99 15.97 -9.02
CA PRO A 109 21.37 17.20 -8.56
C PRO A 109 20.44 16.91 -7.36
N PRO A 110 20.50 17.74 -6.30
CA PRO A 110 19.66 17.54 -5.13
C PRO A 110 18.18 17.78 -5.49
N LEU A 111 17.30 17.06 -4.81
CA LEU A 111 15.88 17.38 -4.78
C LEU A 111 15.70 18.76 -4.16
N ILE A 112 14.96 19.61 -4.88
CA ILE A 112 14.50 20.92 -4.42
C ILE A 112 13.00 20.91 -4.13
N HIS A 113 12.29 19.88 -4.56
CA HIS A 113 10.86 19.69 -4.32
C HIS A 113 10.55 18.19 -4.28
N LEU A 114 9.64 17.78 -3.39
CA LEU A 114 9.18 16.40 -3.27
C LEU A 114 7.70 16.36 -2.89
N GLN A 115 6.93 15.60 -3.67
CA GLN A 115 5.52 15.36 -3.43
C GLN A 115 5.21 13.88 -3.28
N VAL A 116 4.36 13.58 -2.29
CA VAL A 116 3.71 12.28 -2.13
C VAL A 116 2.34 12.36 -2.77
N VAL A 117 2.13 11.59 -3.84
CA VAL A 117 0.89 11.64 -4.62
C VAL A 117 0.17 10.31 -4.56
N VAL A 118 -1.11 10.36 -4.23
CA VAL A 118 -2.02 9.22 -4.28
C VAL A 118 -2.95 9.40 -5.45
N THR A 119 -2.96 8.42 -6.34
CA THR A 119 -3.92 8.36 -7.45
C THR A 119 -5.04 7.42 -7.06
N THR A 120 -6.26 7.96 -6.97
CA THR A 120 -7.48 7.20 -6.71
C THR A 120 -8.15 6.85 -8.03
N THR A 121 -8.35 5.55 -8.29
CA THR A 121 -9.09 5.02 -9.44
C THR A 121 -10.39 4.40 -8.94
N GLN A 122 -11.52 4.85 -9.45
CA GLN A 122 -12.82 4.23 -9.14
C GLN A 122 -12.99 2.98 -10.01
N MET A 123 -13.58 1.94 -9.44
CA MET A 123 -13.79 0.66 -10.10
C MET A 123 -15.28 0.31 -10.08
N ARG A 124 -15.79 -0.18 -11.22
CA ARG A 124 -17.13 -0.72 -11.37
C ARG A 124 -17.06 -2.01 -12.18
N ASN A 125 -17.56 -3.11 -11.61
CA ASN A 125 -17.56 -4.43 -12.21
C ASN A 125 -16.17 -4.88 -12.71
N GLY A 126 -15.11 -4.50 -11.98
CA GLY A 126 -13.73 -4.85 -12.31
C GLY A 126 -13.08 -3.94 -13.35
N GLU A 127 -13.81 -2.96 -13.88
CA GLU A 127 -13.30 -1.98 -14.84
C GLU A 127 -13.15 -0.59 -14.22
N ARG A 128 -12.29 0.25 -14.81
CA ARG A 128 -12.13 1.64 -14.37
C ARG A 128 -13.41 2.42 -14.65
N ALA A 129 -13.93 3.07 -13.62
CA ALA A 129 -15.09 3.96 -13.70
C ALA A 129 -14.60 5.42 -13.70
N GLY A 130 -14.39 6.00 -14.88
CA GLY A 130 -13.88 7.36 -15.02
C GLY A 130 -12.36 7.47 -14.88
N ASP A 131 -11.88 8.71 -14.88
CA ASP A 131 -10.45 9.00 -14.89
C ASP A 131 -9.82 8.89 -13.50
N PRO A 132 -8.58 8.38 -13.39
CA PRO A 132 -7.85 8.39 -12.13
C PRO A 132 -7.62 9.82 -11.62
N VAL A 133 -7.92 10.05 -10.34
CA VAL A 133 -7.79 11.36 -9.70
C VAL A 133 -6.51 11.40 -8.86
N PRO A 134 -5.49 12.20 -9.23
CA PRO A 134 -4.31 12.40 -8.40
C PRO A 134 -4.58 13.44 -7.30
N SER A 135 -4.18 13.10 -6.08
CA SER A 135 -4.19 14.01 -4.93
C SER A 135 -2.82 14.02 -4.28
N VAL A 136 -2.28 15.21 -4.03
CA VAL A 136 -1.06 15.37 -3.24
C VAL A 136 -1.44 15.23 -1.77
N ILE A 137 -0.74 14.37 -1.05
CA ILE A 137 -0.94 14.15 0.39
C ILE A 137 0.29 14.50 1.21
N GLY A 138 1.37 14.95 0.59
CA GLY A 138 2.57 15.39 1.28
C GLY A 138 3.38 16.23 0.32
N ASP A 139 3.93 17.34 0.83
CA ASP A 139 4.61 18.30 -0.02
C ASP A 139 5.73 19.01 0.72
N TRP A 140 6.96 18.91 0.21
CA TRP A 140 8.14 19.59 0.72
C TRP A 140 8.87 20.35 -0.39
N ALA A 141 9.37 21.55 -0.08
CA ALA A 141 10.22 22.35 -0.95
C ALA A 141 11.45 22.86 -0.19
N ALA A 142 12.58 22.86 -0.88
CA ALA A 142 13.74 23.65 -0.49
C ALA A 142 13.45 25.15 -0.68
N PRO A 143 14.15 26.05 0.04
CA PRO A 143 13.98 27.50 -0.12
C PRO A 143 14.20 28.02 -1.54
N SER A 144 14.92 27.27 -2.39
CA SER A 144 15.20 27.62 -3.78
C SER A 144 14.07 27.24 -4.76
N TYR A 145 13.02 26.56 -4.31
CA TYR A 145 11.91 26.17 -5.17
C TYR A 145 10.87 27.29 -5.27
N GLU A 146 10.62 27.75 -6.49
CA GLU A 146 9.69 28.85 -6.78
C GLU A 146 8.38 28.37 -7.45
N GLY A 147 8.23 27.06 -7.64
CA GLY A 147 7.06 26.48 -8.28
C GLY A 147 5.82 26.42 -7.39
N PRO A 148 4.68 25.97 -7.95
CA PRO A 148 3.45 25.83 -7.20
C PRO A 148 3.60 24.79 -6.06
N ARG A 149 2.93 25.06 -4.95
CA ARG A 149 2.82 24.18 -3.77
C ARG A 149 1.43 23.54 -3.75
N ALA A 150 1.33 22.34 -3.21
CA ALA A 150 0.06 21.66 -3.06
C ALA A 150 -0.79 22.30 -1.96
N GLU A 151 -2.10 22.35 -2.21
CA GLU A 151 -3.08 22.75 -1.21
C GLU A 151 -3.29 21.60 -0.21
N ARG A 152 -3.23 21.92 1.08
CA ARG A 152 -3.36 20.92 2.15
C ARG A 152 -4.80 20.45 2.29
N ASN A 153 -4.97 19.18 2.68
CA ASN A 153 -6.25 18.57 3.04
C ASN A 153 -7.29 18.50 1.91
N LEU A 154 -6.86 18.48 0.64
CA LEU A 154 -7.76 18.11 -0.44
C LEU A 154 -8.25 16.67 -0.22
N PRO A 155 -9.54 16.37 -0.42
CA PRO A 155 -10.02 15.00 -0.42
C PRO A 155 -9.30 14.21 -1.51
N LEU A 156 -8.89 12.98 -1.19
CA LEU A 156 -8.19 12.04 -2.10
C LEU A 156 -8.93 11.78 -3.42
N ALA A 157 -10.24 11.92 -3.37
CA ALA A 157 -11.19 11.97 -4.47
C ALA A 157 -12.54 12.35 -3.84
N PRO A 158 -13.44 13.02 -4.57
CA PRO A 158 -14.82 13.16 -4.13
C PRO A 158 -15.45 11.78 -3.90
N GLU A 159 -16.39 11.69 -2.96
CA GLU A 159 -17.21 10.48 -2.81
C GLU A 159 -17.89 10.17 -4.14
N TRP A 160 -17.81 8.91 -4.55
CA TRP A 160 -18.37 8.46 -5.81
C TRP A 160 -19.81 7.99 -5.62
N GLU A 161 -20.77 8.66 -6.26
CA GLU A 161 -22.20 8.30 -6.21
C GLU A 161 -22.50 6.88 -6.72
N GLY A 162 -21.60 6.27 -7.49
CA GLY A 162 -21.77 4.91 -8.01
C GLY A 162 -21.49 3.79 -6.99
N LEU A 163 -21.00 4.12 -5.79
CA LEU A 163 -21.04 3.24 -4.62
C LEU A 163 -22.45 3.28 -3.99
N GLY A 164 -23.48 2.95 -4.79
CA GLY A 164 -24.80 2.66 -4.26
C GLY A 164 -24.73 1.48 -3.29
N ARG A 165 -25.40 1.62 -2.14
CA ARG A 165 -25.52 0.64 -1.04
C ARG A 165 -25.76 -0.80 -1.51
#